data_AF-A0AAD7FIU7-F1
#
_entry.id   AF-A0AAD7FIU7-F1
#
_cell.length_a   1.000
_cell.length_b   1.000
_cell.length_c   1.000
_cell.angle_alpha   90.00
_cell.angle_beta   90.00
_cell.angle_gamma   90.00
#
_symmetry.space_group_name_H-M   'P 1'
#
loop_
_entity.id
_entity.type
_entity.pdbx_description
1 polymer ?
#
loop_
_entity_poly.entity_id
_entity_poly.type
_entity_poly.pdbx_seq_one_letter_code
_entity_poly.pdbx_strand_id
1 'polypeptide(L)'
;MQAAHPEITKQLPDLLRDVLPRALVYYPVIVEMKQALANVEPPSSDGEFARSGLYACWSDMKAIFELRAATITLWETEGRPSPLSCYNLECAKVLNRDKFRRCSACQTAAYCSQACQRVDWTDGHREDCRLHQEAPRAFPRAGLCHRDKLFIRMIVHMDYRRLRVLVTMEMVRFMAENPDTPLVVNFDYTRGTPDISVFPISTSNGSEILSPYLRRLARAGGRLVAHTIRFGCGIPTFNVVWPLCAPTLEFNDGLKQIAREAKGLEEAELKSRVVKLTERTNRKDTEEGYYG
;
A
#
# COMPACT_ATOMS: atom_id res chain seq x y z
N MET A 1 10.36 -8.86 -41.57
CA MET A 1 9.67 -7.98 -40.61
C MET A 1 8.87 -6.95 -41.39
N GLN A 2 7.53 -6.97 -41.29
CA GLN A 2 6.74 -5.81 -41.72
C GLN A 2 7.16 -4.62 -40.86
N ALA A 3 7.50 -3.49 -41.48
CA ALA A 3 7.81 -2.26 -40.77
C ALA A 3 6.60 -1.87 -39.91
N ALA A 4 6.83 -1.61 -38.61
CA ALA A 4 5.79 -1.15 -37.72
C ALA A 4 5.17 0.15 -38.26
N HIS A 5 3.85 0.29 -38.16
CA HIS A 5 3.13 1.48 -38.62
C HIS A 5 3.71 2.73 -37.95
N PRO A 6 4.05 3.82 -38.67
CA PRO A 6 4.77 4.98 -38.13
C PRO A 6 4.12 5.61 -36.89
N GLU A 7 2.79 5.53 -36.82
CA GLU A 7 2.00 6.06 -35.71
C GLU A 7 2.12 5.22 -34.43
N ILE A 8 2.35 3.90 -34.54
CA ILE A 8 2.62 3.01 -33.40
C ILE A 8 3.99 3.36 -32.80
N THR A 9 5.00 3.66 -33.64
CA THR A 9 6.34 4.02 -33.18
C THR A 9 6.36 5.33 -32.40
N LYS A 10 5.50 6.30 -32.73
CA LYS A 10 5.40 7.59 -32.01
C LYS A 10 4.78 7.47 -30.62
N GLN A 11 3.83 6.56 -30.43
CA GLN A 11 3.12 6.38 -29.16
C GLN A 11 3.84 5.41 -28.20
N LEU A 12 4.78 4.63 -28.71
CA LEU A 12 5.50 3.61 -27.95
C LEU A 12 6.27 4.16 -26.73
N PRO A 13 6.96 5.33 -26.78
CA PRO A 13 7.58 5.90 -25.59
C PRO A 13 6.58 6.16 -24.46
N ASP A 14 5.44 6.78 -24.76
CA ASP A 14 4.42 7.14 -23.75
C ASP A 14 3.72 5.89 -23.20
N LEU A 15 3.50 4.89 -24.07
CA LEU A 15 2.96 3.60 -23.65
C LEU A 15 3.88 2.90 -22.63
N LEU A 16 5.20 2.84 -22.93
CA LEU A 16 6.19 2.17 -22.08
C LEU A 16 6.50 2.97 -20.80
N ARG A 17 6.52 4.29 -20.88
CA ARG A 17 6.88 5.16 -19.75
C ARG A 17 5.72 5.43 -18.82
N ASP A 18 4.53 5.66 -19.35
CA ASP A 18 3.43 6.22 -18.58
C ASP A 18 2.24 5.26 -18.46
N VAL A 19 1.78 4.69 -19.57
CA VAL A 19 0.52 3.91 -19.55
C VAL A 19 0.72 2.55 -18.91
N LEU A 20 1.69 1.77 -19.38
CA LEU A 20 1.90 0.39 -18.91
C LEU A 20 2.31 0.37 -17.43
N PRO A 21 3.35 1.10 -16.97
CA PRO A 21 3.73 1.09 -15.56
C PRO A 21 2.57 1.37 -14.60
N ARG A 22 1.70 2.33 -14.94
CA ARG A 22 0.51 2.68 -14.14
C ARG A 22 -0.56 1.60 -14.14
N ALA A 23 -0.68 0.85 -15.24
CA ALA A 23 -1.64 -0.23 -15.39
C ALA A 23 -1.22 -1.53 -14.69
N LEU A 24 0.07 -1.71 -14.35
CA LEU A 24 0.61 -2.89 -13.66
C LEU A 24 0.13 -3.06 -12.20
N VAL A 25 -0.70 -2.15 -11.69
CA VAL A 25 -1.43 -2.33 -10.42
C VAL A 25 -2.68 -3.20 -10.57
N TYR A 26 -3.15 -3.44 -11.80
CA TYR A 26 -4.34 -4.23 -12.08
C TYR A 26 -3.99 -5.66 -12.41
N TYR A 27 -4.67 -6.61 -11.77
CA TYR A 27 -4.36 -8.04 -11.92
C TYR A 27 -4.50 -8.52 -13.39
N PRO A 28 -5.58 -8.17 -14.13
CA PRO A 28 -5.73 -8.59 -15.52
C PRO A 28 -4.56 -8.14 -16.41
N VAL A 29 -4.06 -6.92 -16.21
CA VAL A 29 -2.97 -6.37 -17.03
C VAL A 29 -1.70 -7.19 -16.87
N ILE A 30 -1.36 -7.61 -15.64
CA ILE A 30 -0.20 -8.48 -15.41
C ILE A 30 -0.37 -9.84 -16.08
N VAL A 31 -1.56 -10.44 -16.02
CA VAL A 31 -1.81 -11.75 -16.63
C VAL A 31 -1.68 -11.67 -18.15
N GLU A 32 -2.30 -10.68 -18.79
CA GLU A 32 -2.20 -10.47 -20.23
C GLU A 32 -0.75 -10.16 -20.64
N MET A 33 -0.06 -9.32 -19.88
CA MET A 33 1.32 -8.96 -20.14
C MET A 33 2.26 -10.16 -20.01
N LYS A 34 2.02 -11.08 -19.06
CA LYS A 34 2.78 -12.33 -18.91
C LYS A 34 2.67 -13.20 -20.16
N GLN A 35 1.47 -13.29 -20.76
CA GLN A 35 1.28 -14.02 -22.02
C GLN A 35 1.94 -13.31 -23.20
N ALA A 36 1.83 -11.99 -23.27
CA ALA A 36 2.45 -11.20 -24.33
C ALA A 36 3.99 -11.32 -24.30
N LEU A 37 4.61 -11.17 -23.12
CA LEU A 37 6.06 -11.24 -22.96
C LEU A 37 6.64 -12.65 -23.14
N ALA A 38 5.85 -13.71 -22.97
CA ALA A 38 6.31 -15.07 -23.21
C ALA A 38 6.72 -15.31 -24.68
N ASN A 39 6.19 -14.50 -25.61
CA ASN A 39 6.45 -14.59 -27.04
C ASN A 39 7.38 -13.49 -27.56
N VAL A 40 7.94 -12.66 -26.68
CA VAL A 40 8.84 -11.56 -27.04
C VAL A 40 10.26 -11.93 -26.67
N GLU A 41 11.15 -11.98 -27.66
CA GLU A 41 12.58 -12.13 -27.38
C GLU A 41 13.06 -10.91 -26.56
N PRO A 42 13.79 -11.13 -25.44
CA PRO A 42 14.35 -10.03 -24.67
C PRO A 42 15.24 -9.18 -25.58
N PRO A 43 15.03 -7.85 -25.63
CA PRO A 43 15.88 -7.00 -26.44
C PRO A 43 17.33 -7.10 -25.97
N SER A 44 18.26 -7.31 -26.90
CA SER A 44 19.68 -7.38 -26.57
C SER A 44 20.18 -6.04 -26.02
N SER A 45 21.15 -6.08 -25.11
CA SER A 45 21.74 -4.89 -24.49
C SER A 45 22.71 -4.12 -25.39
N ASP A 46 23.00 -4.64 -26.57
CA ASP A 46 23.98 -4.13 -27.55
C ASP A 46 23.38 -3.84 -28.95
N GLY A 47 22.08 -4.08 -29.13
CA GLY A 47 21.38 -3.95 -30.40
C GLY A 47 20.88 -2.53 -30.73
N GLU A 48 20.21 -2.39 -31.87
CA GLU A 48 19.58 -1.12 -32.29
C GLU A 48 18.54 -0.63 -31.29
N PHE A 49 17.79 -1.56 -30.68
CA PHE A 49 16.83 -1.23 -29.63
C PHE A 49 17.51 -0.71 -28.36
N ALA A 50 18.65 -1.26 -27.95
CA ALA A 50 19.42 -0.75 -26.81
C ALA A 50 19.94 0.67 -27.03
N ARG A 51 20.35 0.99 -28.27
CA ARG A 51 20.73 2.35 -28.67
C ARG A 51 19.55 3.30 -28.82
N SER A 52 18.32 2.78 -28.83
CA SER A 52 17.12 3.61 -28.86
C SER A 52 16.84 4.21 -27.49
N GLY A 53 16.25 5.41 -27.46
CA GLY A 53 15.74 6.00 -26.22
C GLY A 53 14.60 5.21 -25.53
N LEU A 54 14.15 4.09 -26.13
CA LEU A 54 13.10 3.23 -25.61
C LEU A 54 13.61 2.17 -24.64
N TYR A 55 14.90 1.79 -24.70
CA TYR A 55 15.45 0.70 -23.90
C TYR A 55 15.32 0.94 -22.39
N ALA A 56 15.56 2.18 -21.95
CA ALA A 56 15.40 2.57 -20.55
C ALA A 56 13.94 2.43 -20.10
N CYS A 57 13.00 2.99 -20.87
CA CYS A 57 11.57 2.91 -20.55
C CYS A 57 11.06 1.46 -20.56
N TRP A 58 11.51 0.64 -21.50
CA TRP A 58 11.22 -0.79 -21.53
C TRP A 58 11.76 -1.52 -20.29
N SER A 59 13.02 -1.27 -19.93
CA SER A 59 13.68 -1.93 -18.80
C SER A 59 13.00 -1.59 -17.47
N ASP A 60 12.68 -0.30 -17.26
CA ASP A 60 11.98 0.16 -16.05
C ASP A 60 10.59 -0.48 -15.94
N MET A 61 9.83 -0.45 -17.03
CA MET A 61 8.50 -1.06 -17.10
C MET A 61 8.58 -2.58 -16.86
N LYS A 62 9.56 -3.28 -17.46
CA LYS A 62 9.78 -4.72 -17.28
C LYS A 62 10.14 -5.05 -15.83
N ALA A 63 10.96 -4.25 -15.16
CA ALA A 63 11.29 -4.45 -13.75
C ALA A 63 10.05 -4.33 -12.85
N ILE A 64 9.15 -3.38 -13.12
CA ILE A 64 7.86 -3.26 -12.40
C ILE A 64 7.02 -4.51 -12.66
N PHE A 65 6.90 -4.93 -13.93
CA PHE A 65 6.15 -6.13 -14.31
C PHE A 65 6.67 -7.37 -13.60
N GLU A 66 7.98 -7.62 -13.60
CA GLU A 66 8.59 -8.79 -12.97
C GLU A 66 8.34 -8.82 -11.46
N LEU A 67 8.47 -7.68 -10.79
CA LEU A 67 8.14 -7.55 -9.36
C LEU A 67 6.67 -7.91 -9.07
N ARG A 68 5.75 -7.49 -9.94
CA ARG A 68 4.30 -7.71 -9.77
C ARG A 68 3.89 -9.12 -10.17
N ALA A 69 4.50 -9.68 -11.20
CA ALA A 69 4.33 -11.07 -11.61
C ALA A 69 4.82 -12.03 -10.52
N ALA A 70 5.97 -11.75 -9.89
CA ALA A 70 6.45 -12.50 -8.73
C ALA A 70 5.45 -12.44 -7.56
N THR A 71 4.81 -11.28 -7.34
CA THR A 71 3.76 -11.12 -6.32
C THR A 71 2.53 -11.99 -6.62
N ILE A 72 2.13 -12.13 -7.88
CA ILE A 72 1.04 -13.05 -8.29
C ILE A 72 1.45 -14.49 -8.06
N THR A 73 2.65 -14.89 -8.48
CA THR A 73 3.15 -16.25 -8.27
C THR A 73 3.11 -16.62 -6.80
N LEU A 74 3.63 -15.74 -5.92
CA LEU A 74 3.59 -15.93 -4.47
C LEU A 74 2.15 -16.14 -3.96
N TRP A 75 1.23 -15.29 -4.43
CA TRP A 75 -0.19 -15.35 -4.08
C TRP A 75 -0.90 -16.63 -4.54
N GLU A 76 -0.45 -17.22 -5.65
CA GLU A 76 -1.00 -18.46 -6.20
C GLU A 76 -0.40 -19.69 -5.50
N THR A 77 0.87 -19.64 -5.08
CA THR A 77 1.59 -20.78 -4.48
C THR A 77 1.44 -20.89 -2.97
N GLU A 78 1.51 -19.78 -2.24
CA GLU A 78 1.47 -19.75 -0.76
C GLU A 78 0.05 -19.55 -0.21
N GLY A 79 -0.93 -19.46 -1.11
CA GLY A 79 -2.31 -19.14 -0.78
C GLY A 79 -2.53 -17.64 -0.64
N ARG A 80 -3.72 -17.25 -0.17
CA ARG A 80 -4.11 -15.84 -0.06
C ARG A 80 -3.92 -15.36 1.39
N PRO A 81 -2.72 -14.96 1.84
CA PRO A 81 -2.61 -14.24 3.09
C PRO A 81 -3.38 -12.93 2.90
N SER A 82 -4.57 -12.87 3.49
CA SER A 82 -5.39 -11.67 3.58
C SER A 82 -5.52 -11.35 5.06
N PRO A 83 -4.41 -11.04 5.77
CA PRO A 83 -4.50 -10.65 7.16
C PRO A 83 -5.43 -9.43 7.26
N LEU A 84 -6.38 -9.51 8.18
CA LEU A 84 -7.25 -8.40 8.55
C LEU A 84 -6.85 -7.94 9.95
N SER A 85 -6.91 -6.64 10.19
CA SER A 85 -6.81 -6.09 11.53
C SER A 85 -8.21 -6.02 12.16
N CYS A 86 -8.28 -6.24 13.47
CA CYS A 86 -9.48 -5.95 14.24
C CYS A 86 -9.80 -4.46 14.17
N TYR A 87 -11.06 -4.13 13.85
CA TYR A 87 -11.55 -2.76 13.82
C TYR A 87 -11.61 -2.11 15.21
N ASN A 88 -11.69 -2.92 16.28
CA ASN A 88 -11.48 -2.42 17.62
C ASN A 88 -10.01 -2.00 17.77
N LEU A 89 -9.77 -0.69 17.84
CA LEU A 89 -8.45 -0.07 17.91
C LEU A 89 -7.71 -0.39 19.22
N GLU A 90 -8.42 -0.75 20.28
CA GLU A 90 -7.80 -1.25 21.51
C GLU A 90 -7.25 -2.67 21.35
N CYS A 91 -7.86 -3.46 20.46
CA CYS A 91 -7.45 -4.83 20.19
C CYS A 91 -6.31 -4.88 19.16
N ALA A 92 -6.51 -4.24 18.00
CA ALA A 92 -5.56 -4.17 16.88
C ALA A 92 -4.97 -5.52 16.39
N LYS A 93 -5.46 -6.67 16.87
CA LYS A 93 -5.01 -8.00 16.45
C LYS A 93 -5.12 -8.15 14.94
N VAL A 94 -4.06 -8.64 14.32
CA VAL A 94 -4.05 -9.01 12.90
C VAL A 94 -4.07 -10.53 12.80
N LEU A 95 -5.06 -11.09 12.12
CA LEU A 95 -5.24 -12.54 11.94
C LEU A 95 -5.65 -12.85 10.50
N ASN A 96 -5.66 -14.13 10.14
CA ASN A 96 -6.25 -14.57 8.87
C ASN A 96 -7.73 -14.18 8.78
N ARG A 97 -8.17 -13.85 7.56
CA ARG A 97 -9.52 -13.35 7.27
C ARG A 97 -10.64 -14.27 7.78
N ASP A 98 -10.42 -15.58 7.82
CA ASP A 98 -11.37 -16.58 8.33
C ASP A 98 -11.61 -16.46 9.84
N LYS A 99 -10.70 -15.81 10.58
CA LYS A 99 -10.83 -15.54 12.02
C LYS A 99 -11.65 -14.30 12.34
N PHE A 100 -12.10 -13.55 11.34
CA PHE A 100 -12.85 -12.32 11.52
C PHE A 100 -14.32 -12.44 11.18
N ARG A 101 -15.16 -11.79 11.98
CA ARG A 101 -16.59 -11.57 11.73
C ARG A 101 -16.78 -10.15 11.24
N ARG A 102 -17.62 -9.97 10.22
CA ARG A 102 -17.94 -8.63 9.70
C ARG A 102 -19.14 -8.04 10.41
N CYS A 103 -19.18 -6.72 10.53
CA CYS A 103 -20.38 -6.00 10.93
C CYS A 103 -21.50 -6.35 9.93
N SER A 104 -22.63 -6.86 10.44
CA SER A 104 -23.74 -7.32 9.60
C SER A 104 -24.36 -6.19 8.79
N ALA A 105 -24.35 -4.97 9.32
CA ALA A 105 -24.95 -3.79 8.68
C ALA A 105 -24.07 -3.20 7.57
N CYS A 106 -22.84 -2.76 7.89
CA CYS A 106 -21.98 -2.08 6.91
C CYS A 106 -21.07 -3.01 6.10
N GLN A 107 -20.80 -4.24 6.56
CA GLN A 107 -19.89 -5.22 5.94
C GLN A 107 -18.44 -4.75 5.74
N THR A 108 -18.09 -3.56 6.22
CA THR A 108 -16.73 -2.97 6.14
C THR A 108 -15.88 -3.34 7.34
N ALA A 109 -16.41 -3.18 8.55
CA ALA A 109 -15.67 -3.44 9.78
C ALA A 109 -15.55 -4.94 10.08
N ALA A 110 -14.37 -5.37 10.52
CA ALA A 110 -14.03 -6.75 10.82
C ALA A 110 -13.54 -6.90 12.27
N TYR A 111 -14.08 -7.87 13.01
CA TYR A 111 -13.78 -8.11 14.42
C TYR A 111 -13.36 -9.54 14.69
N CYS A 112 -12.31 -9.72 15.50
CA CYS A 112 -11.88 -11.06 15.93
C CYS A 112 -12.87 -11.71 16.92
N SER A 113 -13.76 -10.92 17.53
CA SER A 113 -14.76 -11.40 18.49
C SER A 113 -15.97 -10.46 18.56
N GLN A 114 -17.10 -10.98 19.05
CA GLN A 114 -18.28 -10.16 19.33
C GLN A 114 -18.02 -9.14 20.44
N ALA A 115 -17.14 -9.46 21.40
CA ALA A 115 -16.73 -8.52 22.45
C ALA A 115 -16.05 -7.28 21.84
N CYS A 116 -15.11 -7.46 20.91
CA CYS A 116 -14.48 -6.36 20.19
C CYS A 116 -15.48 -5.53 19.39
N GLN A 117 -16.46 -6.16 18.76
CA GLN A 117 -17.53 -5.44 18.05
C GLN A 117 -18.34 -4.56 19.01
N ARG A 118 -18.71 -5.04 20.20
CA ARG A 118 -19.49 -4.26 21.18
C ARG A 118 -18.71 -3.06 21.70
N VAL A 119 -17.43 -3.23 22.02
CA VAL A 119 -16.54 -2.14 22.44
C VAL A 119 -16.44 -1.09 21.32
N ASP A 120 -16.14 -1.52 20.09
CA ASP A 120 -16.01 -0.61 18.95
C ASP A 120 -17.34 0.08 18.60
N TRP A 121 -18.49 -0.58 18.81
CA TRP A 121 -19.82 0.01 18.60
C TRP A 121 -20.04 1.26 19.45
N THR A 122 -19.61 1.22 20.71
CA THR A 122 -19.70 2.36 21.63
C THR A 122 -18.59 3.39 21.43
N ASP A 123 -17.41 2.96 20.98
CA ASP A 123 -16.25 3.84 20.75
C ASP A 123 -16.34 4.70 19.48
N GLY A 124 -17.33 4.43 18.62
CA GLY A 124 -17.65 5.30 17.48
C GLY A 124 -18.06 4.54 16.22
N HIS A 125 -17.97 3.22 16.20
CA HIS A 125 -18.39 2.46 15.01
C HIS A 125 -19.87 2.65 14.69
N ARG A 126 -20.74 2.98 15.65
CA ARG A 126 -22.14 3.31 15.34
C ARG A 126 -22.27 4.43 14.30
N GLU A 127 -21.48 5.48 14.44
CA GLU A 127 -21.47 6.62 13.52
C GLU A 127 -20.80 6.24 12.19
N ASP A 128 -19.63 5.60 12.25
CA ASP A 128 -18.92 5.09 11.06
C ASP A 128 -19.78 4.11 10.25
N CYS A 129 -20.54 3.24 10.94
CA CYS A 129 -21.43 2.26 10.33
C CYS A 129 -22.57 2.94 9.59
N ARG A 130 -23.12 4.03 10.14
CA ARG A 130 -24.14 4.85 9.47
C ARG A 130 -23.54 5.51 8.23
N LEU A 131 -22.36 6.12 8.35
CA LEU A 131 -21.67 6.75 7.21
C LEU A 131 -21.32 5.75 6.11
N HIS A 132 -20.90 4.53 6.45
CA HIS A 132 -20.69 3.47 5.46
C HIS A 132 -21.97 3.01 4.75
N GLN A 133 -23.13 3.17 5.38
CA GLN A 133 -24.43 2.83 4.81
C GLN A 133 -25.04 4.00 4.00
N GLU A 134 -24.84 5.23 4.47
CA GLU A 134 -25.35 6.48 3.87
C GLU A 134 -24.47 6.99 2.74
N ALA A 135 -23.17 6.69 2.79
CA ALA A 135 -22.27 6.87 1.67
C ALA A 135 -22.96 6.34 0.41
N PRO A 136 -23.17 7.18 -0.61
CA PRO A 136 -23.66 6.67 -1.88
C PRO A 136 -22.82 5.45 -2.25
N ARG A 137 -23.45 4.44 -2.87
CA ARG A 137 -22.71 3.50 -3.73
C ARG A 137 -21.95 4.23 -4.88
N ALA A 138 -21.93 5.56 -4.87
CA ALA A 138 -21.32 6.51 -5.80
C ALA A 138 -19.88 6.93 -5.46
N PHE A 139 -19.21 6.28 -4.51
CA PHE A 139 -17.87 5.86 -4.88
C PHE A 139 -18.08 4.63 -5.77
N PRO A 140 -17.85 4.69 -7.09
CA PRO A 140 -17.55 3.46 -7.80
C PRO A 140 -16.51 2.77 -6.93
N ARG A 141 -16.61 1.46 -6.76
CA ARG A 141 -15.62 0.65 -6.05
C ARG A 141 -14.25 0.75 -6.75
N ALA A 142 -13.70 1.92 -7.06
CA ALA A 142 -12.74 2.17 -8.13
C ALA A 142 -13.04 1.42 -9.46
N GLY A 143 -14.29 0.95 -9.68
CA GLY A 143 -14.60 -0.07 -10.70
C GLY A 143 -13.90 -1.43 -10.50
N LEU A 144 -13.14 -1.60 -9.41
CA LEU A 144 -12.32 -2.75 -9.13
C LEU A 144 -13.14 -3.97 -8.74
N CYS A 145 -12.84 -5.07 -9.42
CA CYS A 145 -13.33 -6.37 -9.00
C CYS A 145 -12.68 -6.79 -7.67
N HIS A 146 -13.21 -7.84 -7.03
CA HIS A 146 -12.65 -8.34 -5.77
C HIS A 146 -11.17 -8.73 -5.92
N ARG A 147 -10.79 -9.27 -7.09
CA ARG A 147 -9.44 -9.72 -7.39
C ARG A 147 -8.44 -8.57 -7.40
N ASP A 148 -8.76 -7.46 -8.06
CA ASP A 148 -7.88 -6.28 -8.08
C ASP A 148 -7.66 -5.72 -6.68
N LYS A 149 -8.69 -5.65 -5.84
CA LYS A 149 -8.55 -5.17 -4.46
C LYS A 149 -7.59 -6.04 -3.64
N LEU A 150 -7.67 -7.36 -3.81
CA LEU A 150 -6.74 -8.28 -3.15
C LEU A 150 -5.32 -8.11 -3.70
N PHE A 151 -5.18 -7.98 -5.01
CA PHE A 151 -3.88 -7.84 -5.66
C PHE A 151 -3.19 -6.52 -5.28
N ILE A 152 -3.88 -5.39 -5.34
CA ILE A 152 -3.34 -4.09 -4.91
C ILE A 152 -2.96 -4.13 -3.43
N ARG A 153 -3.81 -4.73 -2.56
CA ARG A 153 -3.44 -4.92 -1.14
C ARG A 153 -2.14 -5.71 -0.99
N MET A 154 -1.93 -6.73 -1.82
CA MET A 154 -0.70 -7.52 -1.80
C MET A 154 0.52 -6.73 -2.29
N ILE A 155 0.38 -5.99 -3.40
CA ILE A 155 1.42 -5.09 -3.91
C ILE A 155 1.86 -4.12 -2.83
N VAL A 156 0.90 -3.45 -2.18
CA VAL A 156 1.17 -2.45 -1.15
C VAL A 156 1.83 -3.09 0.06
N HIS A 157 1.39 -4.28 0.47
CA HIS A 157 2.00 -5.01 1.56
C HIS A 157 3.46 -5.41 1.26
N MET A 158 3.73 -5.90 0.05
CA MET A 158 5.08 -6.26 -0.39
C MET A 158 5.99 -5.03 -0.49
N ASP A 159 5.48 -3.94 -1.04
CA ASP A 159 6.22 -2.68 -1.11
C ASP A 159 6.47 -2.08 0.27
N TYR A 160 5.51 -2.15 1.19
CA TYR A 160 5.72 -1.73 2.58
C TYR A 160 6.88 -2.50 3.23
N ARG A 161 6.95 -3.83 3.03
CA ARG A 161 8.07 -4.64 3.54
C ARG A 161 9.39 -4.27 2.86
N ARG A 162 9.41 -4.18 1.53
CA ARG A 162 10.61 -3.86 0.74
C ARG A 162 11.14 -2.46 1.04
N LEU A 163 10.24 -1.51 1.27
CA LEU A 163 10.55 -0.09 1.51
C LEU A 163 10.48 0.28 2.99
N ARG A 164 10.49 -0.69 3.92
CA ARG A 164 10.24 -0.44 5.36
C ARG A 164 11.16 0.63 5.94
N VAL A 165 12.44 0.63 5.55
CA VAL A 165 13.41 1.66 5.98
C VAL A 165 13.01 3.04 5.48
N LEU A 166 12.65 3.18 4.20
CA LEU A 166 12.22 4.45 3.61
C LEU A 166 10.93 4.95 4.27
N VAL A 167 9.92 4.08 4.39
CA VAL A 167 8.64 4.41 5.05
C VAL A 167 8.89 4.88 6.48
N THR A 168 9.73 4.17 7.23
CA THR A 168 10.06 4.54 8.62
C THR A 168 10.83 5.86 8.69
N MET A 169 11.73 6.13 7.74
CA MET A 169 12.44 7.42 7.66
C MET A 169 11.45 8.58 7.43
N GLU A 170 10.52 8.45 6.49
CA GLU A 170 9.50 9.47 6.23
C GLU A 170 8.60 9.71 7.46
N MET A 171 8.24 8.64 8.18
CA MET A 171 7.49 8.74 9.42
C MET A 171 8.28 9.48 10.51
N VAL A 172 9.56 9.16 10.69
CA VAL A 172 10.44 9.81 11.67
C VAL A 172 10.59 11.30 11.37
N ARG A 173 10.85 11.66 10.10
CA ARG A 173 10.96 13.06 9.67
C ARG A 173 9.69 13.84 9.99
N PHE A 174 8.54 13.29 9.59
CA PHE A 174 7.26 13.89 9.88
C PHE A 174 7.02 14.09 11.38
N MET A 175 7.29 13.07 12.20
CA MET A 175 7.08 13.12 13.64
C MET A 175 8.07 14.04 14.36
N ALA A 176 9.29 14.19 13.87
CA ALA A 176 10.27 15.12 14.43
C ALA A 176 9.81 16.57 14.28
N GLU A 177 9.17 16.90 13.15
CA GLU A 177 8.57 18.20 12.89
C GLU A 177 7.20 18.38 13.55
N ASN A 178 6.47 17.27 13.78
CA ASN A 178 5.09 17.27 14.26
C ASN A 178 4.86 16.26 15.43
N PRO A 179 5.43 16.48 16.63
CA PRO A 179 5.56 15.47 17.70
C PRO A 179 4.26 14.85 18.22
N ASP A 180 3.13 15.53 18.04
CA ASP A 180 1.81 15.08 18.52
C ASP A 180 0.77 14.96 17.40
N THR A 181 1.20 15.08 16.14
CA THR A 181 0.28 15.06 15.00
C THR A 181 0.10 13.63 14.48
N PRO A 182 -1.13 13.09 14.47
CA PRO A 182 -1.42 11.81 13.87
C PRO A 182 -1.08 11.82 12.37
N LEU A 183 -0.41 10.76 11.91
CA LEU A 183 0.08 10.66 10.54
C LEU A 183 -0.66 9.62 9.69
N VAL A 184 -0.66 9.83 8.38
CA VAL A 184 -0.98 8.86 7.33
C VAL A 184 0.27 8.64 6.49
N VAL A 185 0.54 7.38 6.14
CA VAL A 185 1.53 7.02 5.11
C VAL A 185 0.81 6.81 3.78
N ASN A 186 1.22 7.51 2.74
CA ASN A 186 0.65 7.39 1.41
C ASN A 186 1.57 6.62 0.47
N PHE A 187 0.98 5.68 -0.26
CA PHE A 187 1.60 4.95 -1.35
C PHE A 187 0.95 5.41 -2.66
N ASP A 188 1.64 6.24 -3.44
CA ASP A 188 1.17 6.74 -4.73
C ASP A 188 1.77 5.93 -5.90
N TYR A 189 0.94 5.08 -6.51
CA TYR A 189 1.26 4.24 -7.65
C TYR A 189 0.94 4.88 -9.00
N THR A 190 0.65 6.19 -9.07
CA THR A 190 0.36 6.88 -10.35
C THR A 190 1.56 6.95 -11.30
N ARG A 191 2.72 6.42 -10.90
CA ARG A 191 3.92 6.22 -11.74
C ARG A 191 4.35 4.75 -11.86
N GLY A 192 3.52 3.81 -11.40
CA GLY A 192 3.78 2.36 -11.42
C GLY A 192 4.61 1.83 -10.24
N THR A 193 5.65 2.54 -9.83
CA THR A 193 6.30 2.34 -8.52
C THR A 193 5.68 3.26 -7.46
N PRO A 194 5.61 2.85 -6.19
CA PRO A 194 5.06 3.70 -5.15
C PRO A 194 6.01 4.87 -4.85
N ASP A 195 5.49 6.08 -4.96
CA ASP A 195 6.04 7.25 -4.28
C ASP A 195 5.49 7.29 -2.84
N ILE A 196 6.37 7.50 -1.86
CA ILE A 196 6.03 7.40 -0.44
C ILE A 196 6.04 8.79 0.17
N SER A 197 4.94 9.18 0.80
CA SER A 197 4.83 10.46 1.49
C SER A 197 4.08 10.30 2.80
N VAL A 198 4.41 11.11 3.80
CA VAL A 198 3.71 11.13 5.09
C VAL A 198 3.07 12.49 5.31
N PHE A 199 1.81 12.51 5.74
CA PHE A 199 1.05 13.75 5.96
C PHE A 199 0.10 13.62 7.16
N PRO A 200 -0.38 14.75 7.74
CA PRO A 200 -1.28 14.68 8.88
C PRO A 200 -2.63 14.08 8.49
N ILE A 201 -3.27 13.36 9.41
CA ILE A 201 -4.59 12.74 9.17
C ILE A 201 -5.65 13.75 8.67
N SER A 202 -5.54 15.02 9.06
CA SER A 202 -6.46 16.09 8.68
C SER A 202 -6.41 16.49 7.20
N THR A 203 -5.31 16.24 6.47
CA THR A 203 -5.13 16.66 5.06
C THR A 203 -5.44 15.56 4.05
N SER A 204 -6.02 14.43 4.47
CA SER A 204 -6.41 13.33 3.58
C SER A 204 -7.53 13.76 2.62
N ASN A 205 -7.15 14.42 1.53
CA ASN A 205 -8.03 14.87 0.45
C ASN A 205 -8.76 13.67 -0.17
N GLY A 206 -10.06 13.53 0.09
CA GLY A 206 -10.94 12.72 -0.75
C GLY A 206 -11.63 11.52 -0.10
N SER A 207 -11.77 11.44 1.23
CA SER A 207 -12.64 10.42 1.81
C SER A 207 -13.41 10.91 3.04
N GLU A 208 -14.54 11.57 2.80
CA GLU A 208 -15.51 11.92 3.85
C GLU A 208 -15.98 10.67 4.65
N ILE A 209 -15.98 9.48 4.02
CA ILE A 209 -16.38 8.21 4.63
C ILE A 209 -15.28 7.59 5.49
N LEU A 210 -14.00 7.80 5.15
CA LEU A 210 -12.86 7.28 5.93
C LEU A 210 -12.33 8.30 6.93
N SER A 211 -12.70 9.57 6.81
CA SER A 211 -12.43 10.62 7.81
C SER A 211 -12.80 10.20 9.25
N PRO A 212 -13.95 9.55 9.52
CA PRO A 212 -14.28 9.01 10.86
C PRO A 212 -13.31 7.91 11.34
N TYR A 213 -13.02 6.91 10.51
CA TYR A 213 -12.07 5.85 10.85
C TYR A 213 -10.66 6.39 11.10
N LEU A 214 -10.20 7.32 10.24
CA LEU A 214 -8.93 8.02 10.40
C LEU A 214 -8.90 8.88 11.68
N ARG A 215 -10.00 9.56 12.02
CA ARG A 215 -10.15 10.30 13.30
C ARG A 215 -10.08 9.37 14.51
N ARG A 216 -10.60 8.14 14.41
CA ARG A 216 -10.49 7.15 15.49
C ARG A 216 -9.06 6.60 15.59
N LEU A 217 -8.39 6.37 14.47
CA LEU A 217 -6.97 5.99 14.45
C LEU A 217 -6.06 7.03 15.12
N ALA A 218 -6.34 8.32 14.93
CA ALA A 218 -5.64 9.39 15.65
C ALA A 218 -5.69 9.24 17.18
N ARG A 219 -6.78 8.68 17.72
CA ARG A 219 -6.96 8.44 19.16
C ARG A 219 -6.30 7.14 19.65
N ALA A 220 -5.88 6.26 18.73
CA ALA A 220 -5.27 4.97 19.06
C ALA A 220 -3.79 5.08 19.51
N GLY A 221 -3.25 6.29 19.68
CA GLY A 221 -1.91 6.52 20.26
C GLY A 221 -0.74 5.96 19.43
N GLY A 222 -0.96 5.70 18.13
CA GLY A 222 0.03 5.12 17.22
C GLY A 222 -0.01 3.60 17.10
N ARG A 223 -0.94 2.89 17.76
CA ARG A 223 -1.08 1.42 17.65
C ARG A 223 -1.37 0.94 16.23
N LEU A 224 -1.92 1.81 15.39
CA LEU A 224 -2.22 1.56 13.99
C LEU A 224 -1.80 2.78 13.18
N VAL A 225 -1.01 2.54 12.13
CA VAL A 225 -0.65 3.58 11.16
C VAL A 225 -1.64 3.51 10.01
N ALA A 226 -2.30 4.63 9.73
CA ALA A 226 -3.20 4.74 8.60
C ALA A 226 -2.40 4.77 7.30
N HIS A 227 -2.86 4.04 6.28
CA HIS A 227 -2.25 4.09 4.96
C HIS A 227 -3.27 4.47 3.90
N THR A 228 -2.91 5.42 3.05
CA THR A 228 -3.64 5.76 1.83
C THR A 228 -2.91 5.18 0.63
N ILE A 229 -3.67 4.70 -0.36
CA ILE A 229 -3.15 4.14 -1.58
C ILE A 229 -3.80 4.91 -2.72
N ARG A 230 -2.97 5.57 -3.51
CA ARG A 230 -3.38 6.30 -4.71
C ARG A 230 -2.92 5.54 -5.94
N PHE A 231 -3.82 5.33 -6.90
CA PHE A 231 -3.50 4.63 -8.14
C PHE A 231 -4.46 5.04 -9.26
N GLY A 232 -4.09 4.79 -10.51
CA GLY A 232 -4.91 5.10 -11.67
C GLY A 232 -4.10 5.20 -12.95
N CYS A 233 -4.73 4.88 -14.08
CA CYS A 233 -4.17 5.07 -15.41
C CYS A 233 -4.86 6.26 -16.07
N GLY A 234 -4.49 7.48 -15.68
CA GLY A 234 -5.14 8.73 -16.13
C GLY A 234 -6.23 9.22 -15.16
N ILE A 235 -7.27 9.84 -15.72
CA ILE A 235 -8.44 10.32 -14.96
C ILE A 235 -9.58 9.31 -15.16
N PRO A 236 -10.22 8.79 -14.09
CA PRO A 236 -10.04 9.15 -12.68
C PRO A 236 -8.89 8.41 -11.97
N THR A 237 -8.18 9.10 -11.09
CA THR A 237 -7.32 8.48 -10.06
C THR A 237 -8.16 8.08 -8.85
N PHE A 238 -7.86 6.93 -8.26
CA PHE A 238 -8.55 6.41 -7.09
C PHE A 238 -7.69 6.57 -5.83
N ASN A 239 -8.35 6.89 -4.72
CA ASN A 239 -7.76 6.92 -3.39
C ASN A 239 -8.49 5.91 -2.50
N VAL A 240 -7.77 4.99 -1.88
CA VAL A 240 -8.33 4.03 -0.91
C VAL A 240 -7.52 4.06 0.38
N VAL A 241 -8.17 3.87 1.52
CA VAL A 241 -7.49 3.73 2.81
C VAL A 241 -7.50 2.27 3.22
N TRP A 242 -6.34 1.73 3.58
CA TRP A 242 -6.23 0.40 4.16
C TRP A 242 -5.35 0.42 5.41
N PRO A 243 -5.77 -0.24 6.50
CA PRO A 243 -4.82 -0.66 7.52
C PRO A 243 -3.96 -1.78 6.92
N LEU A 244 -2.67 -1.50 6.74
CA LEU A 244 -1.70 -2.48 6.24
C LEU A 244 -1.04 -3.25 7.39
N CYS A 245 -0.75 -2.57 8.50
CA CYS A 245 0.01 -3.13 9.61
C CYS A 245 -0.47 -2.52 10.94
N ALA A 246 -0.52 -3.35 11.98
CA ALA A 246 -0.51 -2.91 13.37
C ALA A 246 0.94 -3.00 13.86
N PRO A 247 1.71 -1.89 13.87
CA PRO A 247 3.07 -1.94 14.36
C PRO A 247 3.10 -2.42 15.82
N THR A 248 4.12 -3.22 16.15
CA THR A 248 4.34 -3.64 17.53
C THR A 248 4.53 -2.40 18.42
N LEU A 249 4.18 -2.52 19.71
CA LEU A 249 4.44 -1.44 20.69
C LEU A 249 5.92 -1.01 20.65
N GLU A 250 6.81 -1.98 20.54
CA GLU A 250 8.25 -1.77 20.41
C GLU A 250 8.63 -0.94 19.16
N PHE A 251 7.99 -1.19 18.01
CA PHE A 251 8.22 -0.38 16.81
C PHE A 251 7.79 1.06 17.04
N ASN A 252 6.59 1.26 17.62
CA ASN A 252 6.04 2.59 17.86
C ASN A 252 6.86 3.39 18.88
N ASP A 253 7.30 2.76 19.95
CA ASP A 253 8.11 3.41 20.98
C ASP A 253 9.49 3.77 20.42
N GLY A 254 10.11 2.86 19.65
CA GLY A 254 11.36 3.13 18.95
C GLY A 254 11.23 4.28 17.94
N LEU A 255 10.13 4.31 17.17
CA LEU A 255 9.85 5.38 16.21
C LEU A 255 9.73 6.75 16.91
N LYS A 256 8.95 6.83 18.00
CA LYS A 256 8.80 8.04 18.81
C LYS A 256 10.12 8.50 19.42
N GLN A 257 10.93 7.55 19.90
CA GLN A 257 12.25 7.86 20.44
C GLN A 257 13.17 8.46 19.37
N ILE A 258 13.30 7.79 18.22
CA ILE A 258 14.14 8.27 17.12
C ILE A 258 13.66 9.65 16.64
N ALA A 259 12.34 9.87 16.53
CA ALA A 259 11.79 11.16 16.12
C ALA A 259 12.15 12.30 17.09
N ARG A 260 12.11 12.08 18.41
CA ARG A 260 12.52 13.08 19.41
C ARG A 260 14.01 13.42 19.32
N GLU A 261 14.82 12.42 19.00
CA GLU A 261 16.28 12.53 18.91
C GLU A 261 16.74 12.97 17.53
N ALA A 262 15.87 12.98 16.51
CA ALA A 262 16.22 13.28 15.13
C ALA A 262 16.82 14.69 14.94
N LYS A 263 16.42 15.64 15.79
CA LYS A 263 16.95 17.01 15.76
C LYS A 263 18.42 17.00 16.19
N GLY A 264 19.31 17.17 15.21
CA GLY A 264 20.77 17.19 15.41
C GLY A 264 21.49 15.91 15.00
N LEU A 265 20.78 14.92 14.43
CA LEU A 265 21.40 13.77 13.80
C LEU A 265 21.71 14.06 12.32
N GLU A 266 22.89 13.64 11.89
CA GLU A 266 23.22 13.52 10.47
C GLU A 266 22.33 12.45 9.81
N GLU A 267 22.01 12.64 8.53
CA GLU A 267 21.14 11.76 7.74
C GLU A 267 21.59 10.28 7.77
N ALA A 268 22.90 10.04 7.72
CA ALA A 268 23.47 8.69 7.78
C ALA A 268 23.24 8.01 9.15
N GLU A 269 23.33 8.78 10.24
CA GLU A 269 23.08 8.28 11.60
C GLU A 269 21.60 8.02 11.83
N LEU A 270 20.73 8.92 11.35
CA LEU A 270 19.28 8.71 11.38
C LEU A 270 18.89 7.41 10.66
N LYS A 271 19.42 7.22 9.45
CA LYS A 271 19.20 6.00 8.66
C LYS A 271 19.71 4.75 9.37
N SER A 272 20.90 4.80 9.98
CA SER A 272 21.47 3.68 10.76
C SER A 272 20.53 3.24 11.91
N ARG A 273 19.97 4.20 12.65
CA ARG A 273 19.02 3.92 13.74
C ARG A 273 17.72 3.32 13.23
N VAL A 274 17.18 3.86 12.14
CA VAL A 274 15.97 3.32 11.51
C VAL A 274 16.20 1.89 11.02
N VAL A 275 17.33 1.59 10.37
CA VAL A 275 17.67 0.22 9.94
C VAL A 275 17.65 -0.73 11.14
N LYS A 276 18.35 -0.40 12.23
CA LYS A 276 18.36 -1.22 13.46
C LYS A 276 16.96 -1.46 14.03
N LEU A 277 16.11 -0.43 14.07
CA LEU A 277 14.72 -0.55 14.52
C LEU A 277 13.92 -1.52 13.63
N THR A 278 14.03 -1.36 12.32
CA THR A 278 13.29 -2.20 11.35
C THR A 278 13.76 -3.65 11.37
N GLU A 279 15.05 -3.92 11.48
CA GLU A 279 15.60 -5.28 11.58
C GLU A 279 15.14 -6.00 12.86
N ARG A 280 15.20 -5.31 14.01
CA ARG A 280 14.79 -5.84 15.30
C ARG A 280 13.30 -6.23 15.32
N THR A 281 12.46 -5.44 14.65
CA THR A 281 11.00 -5.64 14.62
C THR A 281 10.55 -6.60 13.52
N ASN A 282 11.26 -6.68 12.38
CA ASN A 282 11.03 -7.66 11.31
C ASN A 282 11.13 -9.12 11.80
N ARG A 283 12.07 -9.41 12.71
CA ARG A 283 12.28 -10.78 13.23
C ARG A 283 11.05 -11.27 13.99
N LYS A 284 10.48 -10.44 14.87
CA LYS A 284 9.25 -10.76 15.63
C LYS A 284 8.01 -10.87 14.76
N ASP A 285 7.89 -9.97 13.80
CA ASP A 285 6.83 -9.96 12.80
C ASP A 285 6.75 -11.31 12.03
N THR A 286 7.91 -11.90 11.72
CA THR A 286 8.01 -13.19 11.02
C THR A 286 7.68 -14.38 11.95
N GLU A 287 8.09 -14.31 13.22
CA GLU A 287 7.85 -15.35 14.24
C GLU A 287 6.38 -15.42 14.70
N GLU A 288 5.67 -14.28 14.75
CA GLU A 288 4.27 -14.19 15.22
C GLU A 288 3.24 -14.50 14.12
N GLY A 289 3.68 -14.90 12.91
CA GLY A 289 2.80 -15.30 11.81
C GLY A 289 2.03 -14.13 11.19
N TYR A 290 2.44 -12.89 11.44
CA TYR A 290 1.84 -11.71 10.80
C TYR A 290 2.17 -11.61 9.31
N TYR A 291 3.23 -12.31 8.87
CA TYR A 291 3.79 -12.21 7.51
C TYR A 291 4.20 -13.56 6.90
N GLY A 292 3.67 -14.67 7.45
CA GLY A 292 3.80 -16.02 6.87
C GLY A 292 2.72 -16.33 5.84
#